data_AF-A0A1Y4BCR2-F1
#
_entry.id   AF-A0A1Y4BCR2-F1
#
_cell.length_a   1.000
_cell.length_b   1.000
_cell.length_c   1.000
_cell.angle_alpha   90.00
_cell.angle_beta   90.00
_cell.angle_gamma   90.00
#
_symmetry.space_group_name_H-M   'P 1'
#
loop_
_entity.id
_entity.type
_entity.pdbx_description
1 polymer ?
#
loop_
_entity_poly.entity_id
_entity_poly.type
_entity_poly.pdbx_seq_one_letter_code
_entity_poly.pdbx_strand_id
1 'polypeptide(L)'
;MSLHWQTPNGPVTAVYVPYSHMDDDDARLFYDTINALLVYANERLGIVDPGALRERKGAPCMLYEHGGQVADMLWRNRWLVDDFVRDNPLHLSQEQLDCARPWRWALRDMFTVVDADVDSAVYMNRTHLFAVGASQDPADSHVHHIPSLMLLTLLPFKGGIVTSGMTIHLSQEPASWAVPLIAQQAKELAERTVIAASGQLIAYGRRISDDENLVTERFQREVDRGFASGLLL
;
A
#
# COMPACT_ATOMS: atom_id res chain seq x y z
N MET A 1 -2.10 15.38 12.43
CA MET A 1 -3.44 15.97 12.66
C MET A 1 -4.41 14.86 13.07
N SER A 2 -5.51 15.19 13.73
CA SER A 2 -6.41 14.25 14.40
C SER A 2 -7.59 13.86 13.50
N LEU A 3 -7.71 12.59 13.12
CA LEU A 3 -8.91 12.06 12.45
C LEU A 3 -10.13 12.14 13.37
N HIS A 4 -11.25 12.65 12.88
CA HIS A 4 -12.49 12.82 13.63
C HIS A 4 -13.62 11.99 13.02
N TRP A 5 -13.82 10.79 13.58
CA TRP A 5 -14.93 9.91 13.21
C TRP A 5 -16.22 10.33 13.92
N GLN A 6 -17.32 10.51 13.18
CA GLN A 6 -18.66 10.60 13.77
C GLN A 6 -19.31 9.21 13.84
N THR A 7 -19.28 8.58 15.02
CA THR A 7 -20.32 7.62 15.39
C THR A 7 -21.48 8.34 16.08
N PRO A 8 -22.67 7.72 16.22
CA PRO A 8 -23.76 8.28 17.01
C PRO A 8 -23.40 8.55 18.50
N ASN A 9 -22.26 8.06 18.99
CA ASN A 9 -21.80 8.20 20.37
C ASN A 9 -20.34 8.71 20.43
N GLY A 10 -20.15 10.01 20.18
CA GLY A 10 -18.94 10.76 20.60
C GLY A 10 -17.68 10.59 19.74
N PRO A 11 -16.67 11.47 19.92
CA PRO A 11 -15.48 11.50 19.10
C PRO A 11 -14.55 10.33 19.44
N VAL A 12 -14.15 9.58 18.41
CA VAL A 12 -13.05 8.61 18.48
C VAL A 12 -11.75 9.37 18.70
N THR A 13 -10.90 8.83 19.57
CA THR A 13 -9.56 9.34 19.89
C THR A 13 -8.77 9.58 18.60
N ALA A 14 -8.26 10.80 18.44
CA ALA A 14 -7.37 11.19 17.36
C ALA A 14 -6.24 10.16 17.17
N VAL A 15 -6.20 9.48 16.02
CA VAL A 15 -5.05 8.63 15.67
C VAL A 15 -3.93 9.54 15.17
N TYR A 16 -2.79 9.52 15.85
CA TYR A 16 -1.61 10.22 15.39
C TYR A 16 -0.97 9.47 14.22
N VAL A 17 -0.89 10.12 13.07
CA VAL A 17 -0.18 9.64 11.88
C VAL A 17 1.25 10.22 11.91
N PRO A 18 2.31 9.41 12.09
CA PRO A 18 3.66 9.92 12.28
C PRO A 18 4.30 10.56 11.04
N TYR A 19 3.77 10.25 9.87
CA TYR A 19 4.23 10.76 8.58
C TYR A 19 3.02 11.03 7.70
N SER A 20 2.92 12.22 7.14
CA SER A 20 1.87 12.61 6.20
C SER A 20 2.45 13.64 5.26
N HIS A 21 2.23 13.46 3.96
CA HIS A 21 2.75 14.28 2.87
C HIS A 21 4.26 14.13 2.65
N MET A 22 4.61 13.63 1.46
CA MET A 22 5.98 13.66 0.95
C MET A 22 6.28 15.04 0.40
N ASP A 23 7.32 15.68 0.94
CA ASP A 23 7.96 16.80 0.25
C ASP A 23 8.73 16.31 -0.99
N ASP A 24 9.30 17.24 -1.76
CA ASP A 24 9.98 16.91 -3.03
C ASP A 24 11.18 15.96 -2.85
N ASP A 25 11.89 16.07 -1.73
CA ASP A 25 13.05 15.22 -1.44
C ASP A 25 12.60 13.82 -1.03
N ASP A 26 11.54 13.74 -0.24
CA ASP A 26 10.92 12.47 0.18
C ASP A 26 10.27 11.73 -0.97
N ALA A 27 9.56 12.46 -1.84
CA ALA A 27 8.97 11.90 -3.04
C ALA A 27 10.07 11.31 -3.93
N ARG A 28 11.14 12.06 -4.17
CA ARG A 28 12.28 11.58 -4.96
C ARG A 28 12.93 10.34 -4.33
N LEU A 29 13.24 10.38 -3.04
CA LEU A 29 13.81 9.24 -2.33
C LEU A 29 12.92 8.00 -2.44
N PHE A 30 11.62 8.16 -2.16
CA PHE A 30 10.66 7.06 -2.18
C PHE A 30 10.51 6.48 -3.59
N TYR A 31 10.26 7.34 -4.57
CA TYR A 31 9.94 6.91 -5.93
C TYR A 31 11.15 6.39 -6.70
N ASP A 32 12.32 7.01 -6.58
CA ASP A 32 13.55 6.47 -7.18
C ASP A 32 13.86 5.07 -6.61
N THR A 33 13.64 4.89 -5.31
CA THR A 33 13.90 3.62 -4.63
C THR A 33 12.89 2.54 -5.01
N ILE A 34 11.59 2.84 -5.04
CA ILE A 34 10.57 1.84 -5.41
C ILE A 34 10.66 1.48 -6.90
N ASN A 35 10.95 2.44 -7.78
CA ASN A 35 11.16 2.17 -9.19
C ASN A 35 12.37 1.26 -9.42
N ALA A 36 13.49 1.53 -8.73
CA ALA A 36 14.67 0.66 -8.77
C ALA A 36 14.36 -0.77 -8.29
N LEU A 37 13.56 -0.91 -7.23
CA LEU A 37 13.13 -2.22 -6.74
C LEU A 37 12.19 -2.94 -7.74
N LEU A 38 11.27 -2.23 -8.40
CA LEU A 38 10.40 -2.80 -9.42
C LEU A 38 11.20 -3.29 -10.64
N VAL A 39 12.19 -2.52 -11.09
CA VAL A 39 13.11 -2.95 -12.16
C VAL A 39 13.84 -4.22 -11.75
N TYR A 40 14.44 -4.25 -10.56
CA TYR A 40 15.12 -5.44 -10.05
C TYR A 40 14.19 -6.65 -9.95
N ALA A 41 12.98 -6.47 -9.43
CA ALA A 41 11.99 -7.54 -9.32
C ALA A 41 11.61 -8.09 -10.69
N ASN A 42 11.43 -7.22 -11.69
CA ASN A 42 11.13 -7.64 -13.05
C ASN A 42 12.30 -8.40 -13.70
N GLU A 43 13.54 -7.96 -13.49
CA GLU A 43 14.74 -8.68 -13.96
C GLU A 43 14.87 -10.08 -13.34
N ARG A 44 14.53 -10.22 -12.05
CA ARG A 44 14.61 -11.50 -11.33
C ARG A 44 13.48 -12.47 -11.70
N LEU A 45 12.28 -11.96 -11.94
CA LEU A 45 11.08 -12.79 -12.12
C LEU A 45 10.60 -12.91 -13.57
N GLY A 46 11.05 -12.03 -14.47
CA GLY A 46 10.65 -12.00 -15.87
C GLY A 46 9.15 -11.76 -16.08
N ILE A 47 8.56 -10.83 -15.32
CA ILE A 47 7.10 -10.61 -15.31
C ILE A 47 6.62 -10.02 -16.63
N VAL A 48 7.29 -8.97 -17.10
CA VAL A 48 7.03 -8.30 -18.37
C VAL A 48 8.34 -8.03 -19.12
N ASP A 49 8.23 -7.75 -20.42
CA ASP A 49 9.37 -7.29 -21.20
C ASP A 49 10.00 -6.05 -20.53
N PRO A 50 11.33 -5.99 -20.32
CA PRO A 50 11.96 -4.83 -19.69
C PRO A 50 11.68 -3.52 -20.42
N GLY A 51 11.49 -3.58 -21.75
CA GLY A 51 11.09 -2.45 -22.56
C GLY A 51 9.62 -2.05 -22.40
N ALA A 52 8.78 -2.81 -21.68
CA ALA A 52 7.40 -2.46 -21.38
C ALA A 52 7.23 -1.78 -20.01
N LEU A 53 8.20 -1.93 -19.11
CA LEU A 53 8.20 -1.25 -17.81
C LEU A 53 8.73 0.18 -17.98
N ARG A 54 7.83 1.16 -18.10
CA ARG A 54 8.18 2.56 -18.40
C ARG A 54 7.43 3.57 -17.56
N GLU A 55 8.06 4.73 -17.38
CA GLU A 55 7.42 5.92 -16.85
C GLU A 55 6.32 6.41 -17.79
N ARG A 56 5.22 6.90 -17.23
CA ARG A 56 4.14 7.50 -18.02
C ARG A 56 4.56 8.90 -18.47
N LYS A 57 4.41 9.20 -19.77
CA LYS A 57 4.63 10.55 -20.30
C LYS A 57 3.75 11.56 -19.54
N GLY A 58 4.39 12.55 -18.89
CA GLY A 58 3.71 13.66 -18.22
C GLY A 58 3.50 13.51 -16.71
N ALA A 59 3.92 12.41 -16.08
CA ALA A 59 3.86 12.20 -14.63
C ALA A 59 5.13 11.46 -14.14
N PRO A 60 6.23 12.18 -13.85
CA PRO A 60 7.58 11.61 -13.90
C PRO A 60 8.07 10.88 -12.63
N CYS A 61 7.22 10.54 -11.67
CA CYS A 61 7.73 9.93 -10.43
C CYS A 61 7.61 8.40 -10.38
N MET A 62 6.57 7.77 -10.93
CA MET A 62 6.37 6.31 -10.83
C MET A 62 6.43 5.59 -12.18
N LEU A 63 6.91 4.36 -12.16
CA LEU A 63 6.72 3.40 -13.26
C LEU A 63 5.26 2.94 -13.26
N TYR A 64 4.49 3.39 -14.27
CA TYR A 64 3.05 3.11 -14.30
C TYR A 64 2.70 1.98 -15.28
N GLU A 65 3.25 1.98 -16.49
CA GLU A 65 2.88 0.97 -17.50
C GLU A 65 3.43 -0.40 -17.07
N HIS A 66 2.54 -1.37 -16.85
CA HIS A 66 2.85 -2.67 -16.25
C HIS A 66 3.43 -2.65 -14.83
N GLY A 67 3.67 -1.48 -14.24
CA GLY A 67 4.14 -1.33 -12.87
C GLY A 67 3.26 -2.14 -11.94
N GLY A 68 1.93 -1.99 -12.10
CA GLY A 68 0.85 -2.76 -11.46
C GLY A 68 1.18 -4.23 -11.23
N GLN A 69 1.48 -4.88 -12.35
CA GLN A 69 1.71 -6.31 -12.45
C GLN A 69 3.03 -6.72 -11.80
N VAL A 70 4.08 -5.91 -11.98
CA VAL A 70 5.39 -6.16 -11.36
C VAL A 70 5.31 -6.04 -9.84
N ALA A 71 4.62 -5.01 -9.32
CA ALA A 71 4.50 -4.85 -7.87
C ALA A 71 3.65 -5.94 -7.24
N ASP A 72 2.56 -6.39 -7.88
CA ASP A 72 1.77 -7.51 -7.38
C ASP A 72 2.65 -8.74 -7.15
N MET A 73 3.52 -9.04 -8.12
CA MET A 73 4.46 -10.15 -8.06
C MET A 73 5.59 -9.92 -7.06
N LEU A 74 6.14 -8.70 -6.97
CA LEU A 74 7.13 -8.32 -5.97
C LEU A 74 6.63 -8.55 -4.55
N TRP A 75 5.43 -8.07 -4.22
CA TRP A 75 4.94 -8.15 -2.84
C TRP A 75 4.49 -9.56 -2.45
N ARG A 76 4.17 -10.41 -3.42
CA ARG A 76 4.04 -11.87 -3.23
C ARG A 76 5.39 -12.59 -3.04
N ASN A 77 6.50 -11.94 -3.39
CA ASN A 77 7.87 -12.43 -3.26
C ASN A 77 8.73 -11.43 -2.48
N ARG A 78 8.20 -10.88 -1.38
CA ARG A 78 8.81 -9.79 -0.60
C ARG A 78 10.23 -10.09 -0.06
N TRP A 79 10.65 -11.35 -0.06
CA TRP A 79 12.04 -11.75 0.19
C TRP A 79 13.03 -11.11 -0.81
N LEU A 80 12.57 -10.75 -2.02
CA LEU A 80 13.36 -10.02 -3.02
C LEU A 80 13.87 -8.67 -2.50
N VAL A 81 13.20 -8.06 -1.52
CA VAL A 81 13.68 -6.81 -0.91
C VAL A 81 15.01 -7.03 -0.17
N ASP A 82 15.17 -8.17 0.52
CA ASP A 82 16.43 -8.49 1.20
C ASP A 82 17.55 -8.70 0.18
N ASP A 83 17.26 -9.39 -0.92
CA ASP A 83 18.22 -9.62 -2.00
C ASP A 83 18.59 -8.33 -2.73
N PHE A 84 17.62 -7.46 -3.02
CA PHE A 84 17.84 -6.14 -3.61
C PHE A 84 18.78 -5.28 -2.75
N VAL A 85 18.52 -5.22 -1.44
CA VAL A 85 19.32 -4.41 -0.52
C VAL A 85 20.72 -5.01 -0.30
N ARG A 86 20.85 -6.33 -0.28
CA ARG A 86 22.13 -7.02 -0.10
C ARG A 86 23.01 -6.90 -1.34
N ASP A 87 22.44 -7.17 -2.51
CA ASP A 87 23.19 -7.26 -3.77
C ASP A 87 23.50 -5.85 -4.32
N ASN A 88 22.64 -4.86 -4.03
CA ASN A 88 22.71 -3.48 -4.51
C ASN A 88 23.15 -3.36 -6.00
N PRO A 89 22.45 -4.04 -6.93
CA PRO A 89 22.91 -4.16 -8.32
C PRO A 89 22.88 -2.84 -9.09
N LEU A 90 22.09 -1.87 -8.62
CA LEU A 90 21.93 -0.55 -9.23
C LEU A 90 22.81 0.51 -8.56
N HIS A 91 23.73 0.11 -7.66
CA HIS A 91 24.65 1.01 -6.94
C HIS A 91 23.94 2.17 -6.22
N LEU A 92 22.80 1.88 -5.60
CA LEU A 92 21.99 2.82 -4.85
C LEU A 92 22.76 3.39 -3.66
N SER A 93 22.38 4.61 -3.27
CA SER A 93 22.93 5.28 -2.09
C SER A 93 22.52 4.55 -0.81
N GLN A 94 23.28 4.77 0.28
CA GLN A 94 22.93 4.20 1.58
C GLN A 94 21.53 4.65 2.05
N GLU A 95 21.15 5.89 1.74
CA GLU A 95 19.83 6.43 2.07
C GLU A 95 18.69 5.68 1.36
N GLN A 96 18.87 5.35 0.08
CA GLN A 96 17.90 4.54 -0.68
C GLN A 96 17.84 3.09 -0.14
N LEU A 97 18.98 2.50 0.20
CA LEU A 97 19.02 1.16 0.80
C LEU A 97 18.32 1.13 2.17
N ASP A 98 18.49 2.16 2.98
CA ASP A 98 17.84 2.28 4.29
C ASP A 98 16.34 2.57 4.16
N CYS A 99 15.93 3.28 3.11
CA CYS A 99 14.54 3.46 2.70
C CYS A 99 13.89 2.11 2.30
N ALA A 100 14.56 1.31 1.47
CA ALA A 100 14.03 0.04 0.96
C ALA A 100 13.98 -1.09 2.00
N ARG A 101 15.00 -1.18 2.87
CA ARG A 101 15.17 -2.28 3.84
C ARG A 101 13.91 -2.64 4.65
N PRO A 102 13.17 -1.69 5.25
CA PRO A 102 11.97 -2.04 6.00
C PRO A 102 10.81 -2.57 5.13
N TRP A 103 10.82 -2.33 3.81
CA TRP A 103 9.79 -2.82 2.88
C TRP A 103 9.78 -4.35 2.72
N ARG A 104 10.79 -5.04 3.26
CA ARG A 104 10.75 -6.50 3.46
C ARG A 104 9.49 -6.95 4.23
N TRP A 105 8.96 -6.07 5.06
CA TRP A 105 7.77 -6.28 5.88
C TRP A 105 6.57 -5.46 5.40
N ALA A 106 6.58 -5.06 4.12
CA ALA A 106 5.43 -4.50 3.44
C ALA A 106 4.19 -5.39 3.60
N LEU A 107 3.02 -4.76 3.65
CA LEU A 107 1.75 -5.44 3.80
C LEU A 107 0.90 -5.27 2.54
N ARG A 108 0.91 -6.30 1.69
CA ARG A 108 -0.06 -6.45 0.60
C ARG A 108 -1.28 -7.20 1.12
N ASP A 109 -2.44 -6.56 1.07
CA ASP A 109 -3.70 -7.12 1.58
C ASP A 109 -4.90 -6.49 0.85
N MET A 110 -6.08 -7.04 1.09
CA MET A 110 -7.34 -6.40 0.75
C MET A 110 -7.78 -5.51 1.91
N PHE A 111 -8.03 -4.25 1.61
CA PHE A 111 -8.42 -3.25 2.58
C PHE A 111 -9.76 -2.64 2.22
N THR A 112 -10.63 -2.49 3.22
CA THR A 112 -11.75 -1.57 3.14
C THR A 112 -11.29 -0.19 3.58
N VAL A 113 -11.39 0.81 2.72
CA VAL A 113 -11.22 2.21 3.16
C VAL A 113 -12.42 2.55 4.02
N VAL A 114 -12.19 2.95 5.26
CA VAL A 114 -13.26 3.31 6.19
C VAL A 114 -13.27 4.79 6.52
N ASP A 115 -12.16 5.49 6.35
CA ASP A 115 -12.08 6.94 6.49
C ASP A 115 -10.95 7.48 5.61
N ALA A 116 -11.06 8.73 5.14
CA ALA A 116 -10.00 9.41 4.41
C ALA A 116 -10.20 10.93 4.40
N ASP A 117 -9.09 11.65 4.50
CA ASP A 117 -8.97 13.07 4.25
C ASP A 117 -7.70 13.34 3.41
N VAL A 118 -7.38 14.61 3.19
CA VAL A 118 -6.23 15.00 2.38
C VAL A 118 -4.89 14.56 2.99
N ASP A 119 -4.80 14.40 4.30
CA ASP A 119 -3.55 14.09 5.02
C ASP A 119 -3.38 12.58 5.26
N SER A 120 -4.48 11.84 5.37
CA SER A 120 -4.45 10.44 5.79
C SER A 120 -5.68 9.63 5.35
N ALA A 121 -5.49 8.32 5.27
CA ALA A 121 -6.57 7.36 5.07
C ALA A 121 -6.51 6.24 6.11
N VAL A 122 -7.67 5.76 6.53
CA VAL A 122 -7.83 4.62 7.43
C VAL A 122 -8.28 3.41 6.61
N TYR A 123 -7.41 2.40 6.57
CA TYR A 123 -7.63 1.14 5.90
C TYR A 123 -7.94 0.06 6.93
N MET A 124 -9.02 -0.68 6.71
CA MET A 124 -9.42 -1.82 7.54
C MET A 124 -9.12 -3.11 6.80
N ASN A 125 -8.34 -4.00 7.42
CA ASN A 125 -8.30 -5.40 6.98
C ASN A 125 -9.11 -6.28 7.95
N ARG A 126 -8.99 -7.60 7.83
CA ARG A 126 -9.72 -8.55 8.68
C ARG A 126 -9.50 -8.37 10.19
N THR A 127 -8.35 -7.83 10.60
CA THR A 127 -7.90 -7.92 12.00
C THR A 127 -7.57 -6.58 12.66
N HIS A 128 -7.25 -5.54 11.89
CA HIS A 128 -6.78 -4.25 12.37
C HIS A 128 -7.22 -3.10 11.46
N LEU A 129 -7.20 -1.90 12.05
CA LEU A 129 -7.20 -0.63 11.33
C LEU A 129 -5.76 -0.13 11.15
N PHE A 130 -5.51 0.49 10.01
CA PHE A 130 -4.22 1.07 9.63
C PHE A 130 -4.45 2.54 9.29
N ALA A 131 -3.80 3.44 10.00
CA ALA A 131 -3.80 4.86 9.65
C ALA A 131 -2.55 5.17 8.83
N VAL A 132 -2.74 5.67 7.63
CA VAL A 132 -1.74 5.76 6.58
C VAL A 132 -1.69 7.19 6.09
N GLY A 133 -0.50 7.79 6.04
CA GLY A 133 -0.32 9.15 5.59
C GLY A 133 -0.40 9.27 4.08
N ALA A 134 -0.70 10.48 3.61
CA ALA A 134 -0.54 10.87 2.21
C ALA A 134 0.91 10.66 1.74
N SER A 135 1.05 10.23 0.49
CA SER A 135 2.34 10.17 -0.21
C SER A 135 2.60 11.53 -0.89
N GLN A 136 2.86 11.59 -2.19
CA GLN A 136 2.92 12.85 -2.93
C GLN A 136 1.52 13.44 -3.18
N ASP A 137 0.55 12.60 -3.53
CA ASP A 137 -0.84 13.01 -3.70
C ASP A 137 -1.61 12.94 -2.36
N PRO A 138 -2.68 13.75 -2.19
CA PRO A 138 -3.56 13.66 -1.03
C PRO A 138 -4.08 12.23 -0.80
N ALA A 139 -4.21 11.81 0.46
CA ALA A 139 -4.55 10.43 0.80
C ALA A 139 -5.97 10.01 0.35
N ASP A 140 -6.88 10.97 0.18
CA ASP A 140 -8.25 10.77 -0.31
C ASP A 140 -8.36 10.81 -1.85
N SER A 141 -7.31 11.21 -2.57
CA SER A 141 -7.37 11.42 -4.03
C SER A 141 -7.73 10.16 -4.84
N HIS A 142 -7.31 8.98 -4.39
CA HIS A 142 -7.65 7.70 -4.99
C HIS A 142 -8.90 7.05 -4.38
N VAL A 143 -9.56 7.69 -3.41
CA VAL A 143 -10.73 7.12 -2.71
C VAL A 143 -12.02 7.62 -3.37
N HIS A 144 -12.62 6.79 -4.20
CA HIS A 144 -13.86 7.15 -4.92
C HIS A 144 -15.11 7.12 -4.02
N HIS A 145 -15.13 6.26 -3.00
CA HIS A 145 -16.26 6.08 -2.10
C HIS A 145 -15.77 5.51 -0.77
N ILE A 146 -16.50 5.82 0.31
CA ILE A 146 -16.27 5.27 1.65
C ILE A 146 -17.58 4.65 2.17
N PRO A 147 -17.62 3.35 2.51
CA PRO A 147 -16.52 2.39 2.37
C PRO A 147 -16.31 1.94 0.93
N SER A 148 -15.08 1.51 0.58
CA SER A 148 -14.75 0.83 -0.68
C SER A 148 -13.67 -0.23 -0.46
N LEU A 149 -13.65 -1.29 -1.28
CA LEU A 149 -12.68 -2.39 -1.17
C LEU A 149 -11.57 -2.22 -2.20
N MET A 150 -10.33 -2.24 -1.72
CA MET A 150 -9.12 -2.06 -2.51
C MET A 150 -8.12 -3.17 -2.23
N LEU A 151 -7.29 -3.47 -3.23
CA LEU A 151 -6.02 -4.15 -3.06
C LEU A 151 -4.91 -3.11 -3.19
N LEU A 152 -4.07 -2.99 -2.17
CA LEU A 152 -2.90 -2.12 -2.16
C LEU A 152 -1.82 -2.70 -1.25
N THR A 153 -0.66 -2.06 -1.29
CA THR A 153 0.45 -2.40 -0.40
C THR A 153 0.80 -1.23 0.50
N LEU A 154 0.88 -1.49 1.80
CA LEU A 154 1.33 -0.54 2.81
C LEU A 154 2.83 -0.71 3.05
N LEU A 155 3.57 0.41 3.03
CA LEU A 155 5.01 0.46 3.16
C LEU A 155 5.42 1.29 4.39
N PRO A 156 6.36 0.80 5.21
CA PRO A 156 7.00 1.63 6.23
C PRO A 156 7.82 2.75 5.57
N PHE A 157 7.62 3.99 5.99
CA PHE A 157 8.38 5.14 5.50
C PHE A 157 8.51 6.23 6.57
N LYS A 158 9.74 6.69 6.83
CA LYS A 158 10.07 7.78 7.78
C LYS A 158 9.25 7.79 9.09
N GLY A 159 9.14 6.63 9.73
CA GLY A 159 8.43 6.47 11.01
C GLY A 159 6.91 6.24 10.88
N GLY A 160 6.30 6.54 9.75
CA GLY A 160 4.89 6.28 9.44
C GLY A 160 4.68 5.17 8.41
N ILE A 161 3.52 5.21 7.78
CA ILE A 161 3.07 4.25 6.77
C ILE A 161 2.55 5.03 5.56
N VAL A 162 2.94 4.62 4.37
CA VAL A 162 2.48 5.17 3.09
C VAL A 162 1.99 4.03 2.20
N THR A 163 1.23 4.34 1.15
CA THR A 163 0.90 3.33 0.13
C THR A 163 2.06 3.18 -0.84
N SER A 164 2.17 2.02 -1.50
CA SER A 164 3.13 1.81 -2.60
C SER A 164 2.87 2.69 -3.85
N GLY A 165 1.85 3.55 -3.83
CA GLY A 165 1.40 4.32 -4.99
C GLY A 165 0.63 3.50 -6.03
N MET A 166 0.29 2.25 -5.70
CA MET A 166 -0.36 1.30 -6.60
C MET A 166 -1.55 0.66 -5.93
N THR A 167 -2.71 0.85 -6.53
CA THR A 167 -3.99 0.50 -5.92
C THR A 167 -4.94 -0.07 -6.97
N ILE A 168 -5.59 -1.18 -6.64
CA ILE A 168 -6.62 -1.82 -7.47
C ILE A 168 -7.94 -1.74 -6.72
N HIS A 169 -8.97 -1.15 -7.33
CA HIS A 169 -10.31 -1.14 -6.77
C HIS A 169 -11.01 -2.47 -7.05
N LEU A 170 -11.22 -3.27 -6.00
CA LEU A 170 -11.91 -4.55 -6.08
C LEU A 170 -13.44 -4.37 -6.00
N SER A 171 -13.89 -3.34 -5.28
CA SER A 171 -15.28 -2.89 -5.25
C SER A 171 -15.30 -1.41 -4.92
N GLN A 172 -15.75 -0.59 -5.87
CA GLN A 172 -15.87 0.85 -5.66
C GLN A 172 -16.98 1.18 -4.66
N GLU A 173 -18.10 0.47 -4.72
CA GLU A 173 -19.22 0.63 -3.79
C GLU A 173 -19.69 -0.74 -3.28
N PRO A 174 -19.70 -0.97 -1.96
CA PRO A 174 -20.24 -2.20 -1.40
C PRO A 174 -21.76 -2.21 -1.47
N ALA A 175 -22.34 -3.41 -1.52
CA ALA A 175 -23.79 -3.56 -1.45
C ALA A 175 -24.34 -2.89 -0.18
N SER A 176 -25.48 -2.20 -0.28
CA SER A 176 -26.01 -1.36 0.83
C SER A 176 -26.23 -2.12 2.14
N TRP A 177 -26.51 -3.43 2.07
CA TRP A 177 -26.66 -4.28 3.25
C TRP A 177 -25.33 -4.54 3.99
N ALA A 178 -24.19 -4.45 3.30
CA ALA A 178 -22.87 -4.66 3.88
C ALA A 178 -22.33 -3.43 4.58
N VAL A 179 -22.76 -2.22 4.19
CA VAL A 179 -22.32 -0.95 4.80
C VAL A 179 -22.47 -0.92 6.33
N PRO A 180 -23.64 -1.24 6.93
CA PRO A 180 -23.75 -1.26 8.39
C PRO A 180 -22.86 -2.31 9.07
N LEU A 181 -22.59 -3.45 8.40
CA LEU A 181 -21.70 -4.49 8.92
C LEU A 181 -20.23 -4.05 8.90
N ILE A 182 -19.80 -3.39 7.82
CA ILE A 182 -18.47 -2.77 7.71
C ILE A 182 -18.29 -1.73 8.81
N ALA A 183 -19.28 -0.86 9.00
CA ALA A 183 -19.23 0.17 10.03
C ALA A 183 -19.18 -0.43 11.45
N GLN A 184 -19.89 -1.54 11.70
CA GLN A 184 -19.80 -2.26 12.96
C GLN A 184 -18.41 -2.86 13.18
N GLN A 185 -17.88 -3.56 12.18
CA GLN A 185 -16.54 -4.15 12.26
C GLN A 185 -15.46 -3.09 12.49
N ALA A 186 -15.55 -1.94 11.81
CA ALA A 186 -14.62 -0.83 12.01
C ALA A 186 -14.64 -0.33 13.46
N LYS A 187 -15.82 -0.23 14.08
CA LYS A 187 -15.96 0.16 15.50
C LYS A 187 -15.31 -0.88 16.43
N GLU A 188 -15.58 -2.16 16.21
CA GLU A 188 -14.99 -3.24 17.01
C GLU A 188 -13.45 -3.28 16.88
N LEU A 189 -12.92 -2.99 15.70
CA LEU A 189 -11.48 -2.91 15.48
C LEU A 189 -10.85 -1.62 16.03
N ALA A 190 -11.61 -0.52 16.12
CA ALA A 190 -11.15 0.73 16.73
C ALA A 190 -10.93 0.62 18.25
N GLU A 191 -11.51 -0.39 18.91
CA GLU A 191 -11.21 -0.73 20.31
C GLU A 191 -9.82 -1.35 20.48
N ARG A 192 -9.19 -1.77 19.38
CA ARG A 192 -7.82 -2.30 19.35
C ARG A 192 -6.83 -1.18 19.03
N THR A 193 -5.55 -1.48 19.19
CA THR A 193 -4.48 -0.58 18.74
C THR A 193 -4.53 -0.41 17.22
N VAL A 194 -4.78 0.82 16.76
CA VAL A 194 -4.62 1.23 15.36
C VAL A 194 -3.13 1.22 15.00
N ILE A 195 -2.80 0.63 13.86
CA ILE A 195 -1.43 0.55 13.35
C ILE A 195 -1.15 1.83 12.54
N ALA A 196 -0.28 2.70 13.02
CA ALA A 196 0.03 3.98 12.38
C ALA A 196 1.53 4.23 12.18
N ALA A 197 2.39 3.60 12.99
CA ALA A 197 3.83 3.75 12.90
C ALA A 197 4.49 2.63 12.09
N SER A 198 5.60 2.96 11.42
CA SER A 198 6.42 2.03 10.63
C SER A 198 6.80 0.77 11.44
N GLY A 199 7.21 0.95 12.70
CA GLY A 199 7.58 -0.16 13.59
C GLY A 199 6.41 -1.10 13.91
N GLN A 200 5.19 -0.56 14.01
CA GLN A 200 3.99 -1.37 14.24
C GLN A 200 3.64 -2.17 12.97
N LEU A 201 3.75 -1.56 11.80
CA LEU A 201 3.55 -2.25 10.52
C LEU A 201 4.60 -3.35 10.33
N ILE A 202 5.86 -3.10 10.62
CA ILE A 202 6.93 -4.11 10.56
C ILE A 202 6.63 -5.27 11.52
N ALA A 203 6.23 -4.99 12.75
CA ALA A 203 5.85 -6.01 13.72
C ALA A 203 4.61 -6.82 13.29
N TYR A 204 3.69 -6.20 12.55
CA TYR A 204 2.58 -6.89 11.90
C TYR A 204 3.06 -7.77 10.73
N GLY A 205 3.83 -7.22 9.81
CA GLY A 205 4.39 -7.90 8.63
C GLY A 205 5.23 -9.13 8.95
N ARG A 206 6.01 -9.08 10.05
CA ARG A 206 6.83 -10.20 10.54
C ARG A 206 6.03 -11.43 10.97
N ARG A 207 4.75 -11.28 11.29
CA ARG A 207 3.88 -12.38 11.71
C ARG A 207 3.26 -13.14 10.54
N ILE A 208 3.34 -12.58 9.34
CA ILE A 208 2.82 -13.17 8.10
C ILE A 208 3.92 -14.02 7.48
N SER A 209 3.60 -15.21 6.99
CA SER A 209 4.58 -16.06 6.27
C SER A 209 4.87 -15.48 4.88
N ASP A 210 6.05 -15.75 4.31
CA ASP A 210 6.32 -15.36 2.92
C ASP A 210 5.46 -16.12 1.91
N ASP A 211 4.98 -17.31 2.28
CA ASP A 211 4.07 -18.12 1.45
C ASP A 211 2.59 -17.70 1.62
N GLU A 212 2.28 -16.81 2.55
CA GLU A 212 0.90 -16.42 2.85
C GLU A 212 0.42 -15.31 1.92
N ASN A 213 -0.63 -15.58 1.14
CA ASN A 213 -1.35 -14.57 0.38
C ASN A 213 -2.60 -14.13 1.16
N LEU A 214 -2.61 -12.89 1.63
CA LEU A 214 -3.75 -12.31 2.34
C LEU A 214 -4.92 -11.95 1.41
N VAL A 215 -4.65 -11.87 0.10
CA VAL A 215 -5.68 -11.75 -0.93
C VAL A 215 -6.31 -13.12 -1.16
N THR A 216 -7.62 -13.22 -0.97
CA THR A 216 -8.33 -14.49 -1.18
C THR A 216 -8.19 -14.99 -2.62
N GLU A 217 -8.19 -16.31 -2.83
CA GLU A 217 -8.07 -16.93 -4.16
C GLU A 217 -9.08 -16.39 -5.18
N ARG A 218 -10.29 -16.04 -4.74
CA ARG A 218 -11.30 -15.43 -5.60
C ARG A 218 -10.79 -14.11 -6.18
N PHE A 219 -10.43 -13.16 -5.31
CA PHE A 219 -9.97 -11.85 -5.74
C PHE A 219 -8.62 -11.91 -6.44
N GLN A 220 -7.72 -12.81 -6.04
CA GLN A 220 -6.46 -13.00 -6.76
C GLN A 220 -6.70 -13.42 -8.22
N ARG A 221 -7.64 -14.34 -8.48
CA ARG A 221 -7.99 -14.71 -9.87
C ARG A 221 -8.58 -13.54 -10.67
N GLU A 222 -9.32 -12.64 -10.02
CA GLU A 222 -9.85 -11.45 -10.66
C GLU A 222 -8.72 -10.47 -11.04
N VAL A 223 -7.76 -10.27 -10.13
CA VAL A 223 -6.55 -9.47 -10.36
C VAL A 223 -5.69 -10.05 -11.49
N ASP A 224 -5.39 -11.36 -11.44
CA ASP A 224 -4.58 -12.05 -12.45
C ASP A 224 -5.23 -11.94 -13.84
N ARG A 225 -6.56 -12.09 -13.93
CA ARG A 225 -7.31 -11.90 -15.18
C ARG A 225 -7.29 -10.46 -15.65
N GLY A 226 -7.38 -9.50 -14.75
CA GLY A 226 -7.33 -8.08 -15.06
C GLY A 226 -5.98 -7.67 -15.66
N PHE A 227 -4.87 -8.19 -15.14
CA PHE A 227 -3.55 -8.00 -15.76
C PHE A 227 -3.45 -8.72 -17.11
N ALA A 228 -3.88 -9.98 -17.20
CA ALA A 228 -3.80 -10.75 -18.44
C ALA A 228 -4.65 -10.16 -19.59
N SER A 229 -5.74 -9.47 -19.28
CA SER A 229 -6.61 -8.82 -20.27
C SER A 229 -6.22 -7.38 -20.61
N GLY A 230 -5.24 -6.82 -19.90
CA GLY A 230 -4.83 -5.42 -20.06
C GLY A 230 -5.68 -4.40 -19.30
N LEU A 231 -6.69 -4.84 -18.54
CA LEU A 231 -7.60 -3.96 -17.80
C LEU A 231 -6.94 -3.23 -16.62
N LEU A 232 -5.89 -3.83 -16.05
CA LEU A 232 -5.17 -3.32 -14.87
C LEU A 232 -3.74 -2.81 -15.19
N LEU A 233 -3.42 -2.59 -16.46
CA LEU A 233 -2.08 -2.14 -16.90
C LEU A 233 -1.85 -0.63 -16.80
#